data_AF-M3DFI9-F1
#
_entry.id   AF-M3DFI9-F1
#
_cell.length_a   1.000
_cell.length_b   1.000
_cell.length_c   1.000
_cell.angle_alpha   90.00
_cell.angle_beta   90.00
_cell.angle_gamma   90.00
#
_symmetry.space_group_name_H-M   'P 1'
#
loop_
_entity.id
_entity.type
_entity.pdbx_description
1 polymer ?
#
loop_
_entity_poly.entity_id
_entity_poly.type
_entity_poly.pdbx_seq_one_letter_code
_entity_poly.pdbx_strand_id
1 'polypeptide(L)' 'MTVRTHLDLCPDCEGLRVTPLQQVPGVIGVTLDGEPSVAYQGRAVVHIGPVPGPCPNPRPKEA' A
#
# COMPACT_ATOMS: atom_id res chain seq x y z
N MET A 1 3.84 4.03 19.18
CA MET A 1 3.71 3.81 17.72
C MET A 1 2.29 4.20 17.35
N THR A 2 2.09 5.19 16.48
CA THR A 2 0.75 5.63 16.08
C THR A 2 0.22 4.69 15.01
N VAL A 3 -0.88 3.98 15.30
CA VAL A 3 -1.55 3.11 14.33
C VAL A 3 -2.40 4.00 13.41
N ARG A 4 -2.14 3.97 12.09
CA ARG A 4 -3.02 4.58 11.10
C ARG A 4 -3.94 3.52 10.50
N THR A 5 -5.19 3.91 10.26
CA THR A 5 -6.20 3.07 9.62
C THR A 5 -6.83 3.84 8.46
N HIS A 6 -7.13 3.13 7.38
CA HIS A 6 -7.97 3.63 6.30
C HIS A 6 -9.37 3.06 6.46
N LEU A 7 -10.39 3.91 6.36
CA LEU A 7 -11.79 3.55 6.52
C LEU A 7 -12.50 3.79 5.19
N ASP A 8 -13.14 2.76 4.67
CA ASP A 8 -13.81 2.80 3.37
C ASP A 8 -15.12 2.01 3.41
N LEU A 9 -15.95 2.13 2.37
CA LEU A 9 -17.17 1.34 2.24
C LEU A 9 -16.80 -0.12 1.96
N CYS A 10 -17.45 -1.05 2.63
CA CYS A 10 -17.30 -2.47 2.37
C CYS A 10 -18.05 -2.80 1.07
N PRO A 11 -17.39 -3.28 0.01
CA PRO A 11 -18.11 -3.64 -1.22
C PRO A 11 -18.91 -4.95 -1.06
N ASP A 12 -18.50 -5.81 -0.13
CA ASP A 12 -19.08 -7.14 0.10
C ASP A 12 -20.07 -7.17 1.28
N CYS A 13 -20.30 -6.03 1.94
CA CYS A 13 -21.18 -5.91 3.09
C CYS A 13 -21.77 -4.50 3.21
N GLU A 14 -22.97 -4.34 3.77
CA GLU A 14 -23.63 -3.03 3.95
C GLU A 14 -23.00 -2.21 5.11
N GLY A 15 -21.67 -2.18 5.20
CA GLY A 15 -20.94 -1.64 6.34
C GLY A 15 -19.64 -0.92 5.96
N LEU A 16 -18.86 -0.62 7.00
CA LEU A 16 -17.56 0.03 6.89
C LEU A 16 -16.44 -0.99 7.05
N ARG A 17 -15.41 -0.87 6.21
CA ARG A 17 -14.18 -1.67 6.31
C ARG A 17 -13.06 -0.81 6.88
N VAL A 18 -12.45 -1.28 7.96
CA VAL A 18 -11.27 -0.66 8.57
C VAL A 18 -10.02 -1.44 8.18
N THR A 19 -9.10 -0.78 7.48
CA THR A 19 -7.86 -1.37 7.01
C THR A 19 -6.68 -0.82 7.82
N PRO A 20 -5.95 -1.64 8.58
CA PRO A 20 -4.75 -1.19 9.26
C PRO A 20 -3.64 -0.89 8.25
N LEU A 21 -2.95 0.23 8.45
CA LEU A 21 -1.83 0.64 7.63
C LEU A 21 -0.53 0.60 8.44
N GLN A 22 0.53 0.10 7.81
CA GLN A 22 1.87 0.10 8.39
C GLN A 22 2.67 1.28 7.84
N GLN A 23 3.27 2.07 8.73
CA GLN A 23 4.17 3.14 8.33
C GLN A 23 5.54 2.56 7.96
N VAL A 24 6.07 2.96 6.81
CA VAL A 24 7.45 2.64 6.42
C VAL A 24 8.37 3.74 6.98
N PRO A 25 9.29 3.42 7.91
CA PRO A 25 10.20 4.41 8.47
C PRO A 25 11.30 4.79 7.46
N GLY A 26 11.74 6.05 7.50
CA GLY A 26 12.96 6.49 6.81
C GLY A 26 12.87 6.66 5.29
N VAL A 27 11.68 6.81 4.72
CA VAL A 27 11.50 6.99 3.26
C VAL A 27 11.96 8.39 2.83
N ILE A 28 12.96 8.44 1.94
CA ILE A 28 13.55 9.67 1.38
C ILE A 28 13.29 9.85 -0.14
N GLY A 29 12.64 8.87 -0.76
CA GLY A 29 12.25 8.90 -2.16
C GLY A 29 11.26 7.78 -2.47
N VAL A 30 10.35 8.04 -3.41
CA VAL A 30 9.35 7.08 -3.87
C VAL A 30 9.32 7.12 -5.40
N THR A 31 9.51 5.96 -6.03
CA THR A 31 9.37 5.77 -7.46
C THR A 31 8.20 4.81 -7.70
N LEU A 32 7.28 5.22 -8.57
CA LEU A 32 6.17 4.39 -9.03
C LEU A 32 6.43 4.03 -10.49
N ASP A 33 6.83 2.78 -10.71
CA ASP A 33 7.03 2.23 -12.05
C ASP A 33 5.66 1.95 -12.69
N GLY A 34 5.35 2.65 -13.78
CA GLY A 34 4.11 2.58 -14.55
C GLY A 34 4.15 3.61 -15.69
N GLU A 35 3.21 3.54 -16.64
CA GLU A 35 3.03 4.61 -17.63
C GLU A 35 1.95 5.59 -17.15
N PRO A 36 2.22 6.90 -17.07
CA PRO A 36 3.53 7.55 -17.07
C PRO A 36 4.27 7.36 -15.73
N SER A 37 5.60 7.30 -15.76
CA SER A 37 6.42 7.11 -14.56
C SER A 37 6.32 8.33 -13.65
N VAL A 38 6.02 8.13 -12.37
CA VAL A 38 5.95 9.21 -11.37
C VAL A 38 7.05 9.00 -10.33
N ALA A 39 7.92 10.01 -10.18
CA ALA A 39 8.97 10.02 -9.17
C ALA A 39 8.77 11.19 -8.20
N TYR A 40 8.83 10.90 -6.91
CA TYR A 40 8.83 11.89 -5.83
C TYR A 40 10.19 11.89 -5.13
N GLN A 41 10.89 13.03 -5.19
CA GLN A 41 12.17 13.24 -4.51
C GLN A 41 11.96 14.17 -3.31
N GLY A 42 12.10 13.62 -2.10
CA GLY A 42 11.84 14.33 -0.85
C GLY A 42 11.50 13.37 0.29
N ARG A 43 11.46 13.88 1.52
CA ARG A 43 11.01 13.09 2.68
C ARG A 43 9.52 12.79 2.52
N ALA A 44 9.17 11.51 2.49
CA ALA A 44 7.78 11.05 2.40
C ALA A 44 7.40 10.24 3.64
N VAL A 45 6.12 10.29 4.02
CA VAL A 45 5.56 9.36 5.00
C VAL A 45 4.68 8.36 4.28
N VAL A 46 5.22 7.17 4.04
CA VAL A 46 4.53 6.11 3.30
C VAL A 46 3.79 5.19 4.26
N HIS A 47 2.54 4.88 3.94
CA HIS A 47 1.70 3.93 4.67
C HIS A 47 1.24 2.86 3.69
N ILE A 48 1.43 1.59 4.04
CA ILE A 48 1.11 0.44 3.18
C ILE A 48 0.05 -0.41 3.86
N GLY A 49 -1.03 -0.71 3.13
CA GLY A 49 -2.08 -1.64 3.54
C GLY A 49 -1.77 -3.09 3.16
N PRO A 50 -2.54 -4.06 3.67
CA PRO A 50 -2.39 -5.47 3.30
C PRO A 50 -2.73 -5.69 1.82
N VAL A 51 -1.96 -6.56 1.16
CA VAL A 51 -2.26 -7.01 -0.21
C VAL A 51 -3.40 -8.05 -0.13
N PRO A 52 -4.54 -7.84 -0.81
CA PRO A 52 -5.59 -8.85 -0.90
C PRO A 52 -5.00 -10.14 -1.51
N GLY A 53 -5.29 -11.29 -0.90
CA GLY A 53 -4.87 -12.59 -1.44
C GLY A 53 -5.82 -13.06 -2.55
N PRO A 54 -5.35 -13.88 -3.51
CA PRO A 54 -3.97 -14.22 -3.80
C PRO A 54 -3.21 -13.07 -4.46
N CYS A 55 -1.88 -13.01 -4.30
CA CYS A 55 -1.06 -11.97 -4.91
C CYS A 55 -1.30 -11.96 -6.43
N PRO A 56 -1.79 -10.86 -7.02
CA PRO A 56 -2.13 -10.82 -8.43
C PRO A 56 -0.91 -10.95 -9.35
N ASN A 57 0.30 -10.72 -8.83
CA ASN A 57 1.56 -10.89 -9.56
C ASN A 57 2.54 -11.73 -8.73
N PRO A 58 2.41 -13.07 -8.70
CA PRO A 58 3.35 -13.93 -8.00
C PRO A 58 4.73 -13.85 -8.65
N ARG A 59 5.80 -13.81 -7.85
CA ARG A 59 7.15 -13.94 -8.39
C ARG A 59 7.24 -15.24 -9.20
N PRO A 60 7.85 -15.23 -10.40
CA PRO A 60 8.19 -16.46 -11.10
C PRO A 60 9.00 -17.33 -10.15
N LYS A 61 8.64 -18.61 -10.02
CA LYS A 61 9.51 -19.58 -9.34
C LYS A 61 10.78 -19.67 -10.19
N GLU A 62 11.92 -19.31 -9.61
CA GLU A 62 13.23 -19.64 -10.21
C GLU A 62 13.24 -21.14 -10.54
N ALA A 63 13.56 -21.46 -11.79
CA ALA A 63 13.67 -22.82 -12.31
C ALA A 63 15.11 -23.33 -12.17
#